data_AF-A0A8V1AJ16-F1
#
_entry.id   AF-A0A8V1AJ16-F1
#
_cell.length_a   1.000
_cell.length_b   1.000
_cell.length_c   1.000
_cell.angle_alpha   90.00
_cell.angle_beta   90.00
_cell.angle_gamma   90.00
#
_symmetry.space_group_name_H-M   'P 1'
#
loop_
_entity.id
_entity.type
_entity.pdbx_description
1 polymer ?
#
loop_
_entity_poly.entity_id
_entity_poly.type
_entity_poly.pdbx_seq_one_letter_code
_entity_poly.pdbx_strand_id
1 'polypeptide(L)'
;MCQKTPFVLLDGRSHPRAPSAPHPPACLKFPRGSRRAPAIPAYLRFCRARGPFKGSKGGSAAQGGDRCTSARRRSREICRFRRPFPRRAGQDEVEQKKKRTFRKFTYRGVDLDQLLDMSYEQLMQLYSARQRRRLNRGLRRKQHSLLKRLRKAKKEAPPMEKPEVVKTHLRDMIILPEMVGSMVGVYNGKTFNQVEIKPEMIGHYLGEFSITYKPVKHGRPGIGATHSSRFIPLK
;
A
#
# COMPACT_ATOMS: atom_id res chain seq x y z
N MET A 1 24.36 -78.76 35.81
CA MET A 1 23.38 -77.67 35.67
C MET A 1 24.02 -76.56 34.85
N CYS A 2 24.13 -76.72 33.54
CA CYS A 2 23.11 -76.40 32.52
C CYS A 2 22.76 -74.90 32.42
N GLN A 3 23.33 -74.30 31.37
CA GLN A 3 22.72 -73.35 30.42
C GLN A 3 22.62 -71.88 30.84
N LYS A 4 23.68 -71.14 30.50
CA LYS A 4 23.61 -69.72 30.14
C LYS A 4 22.70 -69.60 28.91
N THR A 5 21.62 -68.86 29.08
CA THR A 5 20.68 -68.49 28.02
C THR A 5 21.38 -67.68 26.94
N PRO A 6 21.24 -68.04 25.65
CA PRO A 6 21.71 -67.21 24.55
C PRO A 6 20.76 -66.03 24.34
N PHE A 7 21.34 -64.84 24.24
CA PHE A 7 20.67 -63.61 23.84
C PHE A 7 20.24 -63.73 22.37
N VAL A 8 18.93 -63.88 22.15
CA VAL A 8 18.31 -63.98 20.85
C VAL A 8 18.26 -62.59 20.23
N LEU A 9 19.15 -62.29 19.27
CA LEU A 9 19.06 -61.12 18.41
C LEU A 9 18.31 -61.53 17.14
N LEU A 10 16.99 -61.40 17.16
CA LEU A 10 16.13 -61.56 15.99
C LEU A 10 16.14 -60.27 15.14
N ASP A 11 16.44 -60.50 13.86
CA ASP A 11 15.90 -59.83 12.68
C ASP A 11 16.02 -58.31 12.52
N GLY A 12 16.84 -57.95 11.53
CA GLY A 12 16.27 -57.49 10.27
C GLY A 12 15.79 -56.04 10.22
N ARG A 13 16.61 -55.19 9.59
CA ARG A 13 16.19 -54.31 8.47
C ARG A 13 17.41 -53.63 7.86
N SER A 14 18.02 -54.35 6.92
CA SER A 14 18.79 -53.75 5.83
C SER A 14 17.85 -52.81 5.06
N HIS A 15 17.96 -51.50 5.30
CA HIS A 15 17.35 -50.52 4.42
C HIS A 15 18.07 -50.56 3.06
N PRO A 16 17.39 -50.86 1.93
CA PRO A 16 18.01 -50.68 0.64
C PRO A 16 18.25 -49.18 0.41
N ARG A 17 19.50 -48.83 0.07
CA ARG A 17 19.86 -47.50 -0.43
C ARG A 17 18.98 -47.19 -1.64
N ALA A 18 18.25 -46.08 -1.58
CA ALA A 18 17.48 -45.57 -2.71
C ALA A 18 18.42 -45.37 -3.91
N PRO A 19 18.03 -45.77 -5.14
CA PRO A 19 18.81 -45.49 -6.33
C PRO A 19 18.83 -43.98 -6.59
N SER A 20 20.03 -43.45 -6.82
CA SER A 20 20.28 -42.08 -7.28
C SER A 20 19.51 -41.81 -8.57
N ALA A 21 18.67 -40.78 -8.56
CA ALA A 21 17.96 -40.32 -9.76
C ALA A 21 18.95 -39.97 -10.89
N PRO A 22 18.67 -40.37 -12.14
CA PRO A 22 19.52 -40.02 -13.27
C PRO A 22 19.47 -38.52 -13.54
N HIS A 23 20.64 -37.95 -13.82
CA HIS A 23 20.81 -36.57 -14.26
C HIS A 23 19.94 -36.26 -15.49
N PRO A 24 19.29 -35.08 -15.57
CA PRO A 24 18.60 -34.68 -16.79
C PRO A 24 19.62 -34.51 -17.94
N PRO A 25 19.30 -34.98 -19.16
CA PRO A 25 20.18 -34.83 -20.30
C PRO A 25 20.36 -33.35 -20.66
N ALA A 26 21.57 -33.05 -21.12
CA ALA A 26 22.05 -31.74 -21.53
C ALA A 26 21.01 -30.95 -22.34
N CYS A 27 20.76 -29.72 -21.90
CA CYS A 27 20.07 -28.71 -22.70
C CYS A 27 20.75 -28.61 -24.08
N LEU A 28 20.05 -29.08 -25.11
CA LEU A 28 20.34 -28.75 -26.50
C LEU A 28 20.38 -27.23 -26.62
N LYS A 29 21.55 -26.70 -26.95
CA LYS A 29 21.77 -25.31 -27.34
C LYS A 29 20.85 -25.00 -28.51
N PHE A 30 19.78 -24.24 -28.30
CA PHE A 30 19.04 -23.63 -29.39
C PHE A 30 19.95 -22.63 -30.13
N PRO A 31 20.07 -22.73 -31.47
CA PRO A 31 20.89 -21.82 -32.24
C PRO A 31 20.29 -20.42 -32.23
N ARG A 32 21.17 -19.41 -32.07
CA ARG A 32 20.85 -18.01 -32.27
C ARG A 32 20.44 -17.81 -33.74
N GLY A 33 19.14 -17.69 -33.98
CA GLY A 33 18.58 -17.51 -35.32
C GLY A 33 17.53 -16.39 -35.32
N SER A 34 17.96 -15.24 -35.81
CA SER A 34 17.18 -14.19 -36.48
C SER A 34 15.66 -14.41 -36.60
N ARG A 35 14.87 -13.74 -35.77
CA ARG A 35 13.50 -13.36 -36.13
C ARG A 35 13.40 -11.85 -36.18
N ARG A 36 13.32 -11.38 -37.43
CA ARG A 36 13.01 -10.01 -37.85
C ARG A 36 11.79 -9.51 -37.07
N ALA A 37 11.90 -8.32 -36.50
CA ALA A 37 10.74 -7.60 -35.99
C ALA A 37 9.79 -7.28 -37.17
N PRO A 38 8.46 -7.44 -37.01
CA PRO A 38 7.54 -6.91 -38.01
C PRO A 38 7.60 -5.38 -38.00
N ALA A 39 7.68 -4.81 -39.20
CA ALA A 39 7.72 -3.38 -39.45
C ALA A 39 6.47 -2.69 -38.88
N ILE A 40 6.69 -1.64 -38.10
CA ILE A 40 5.63 -0.72 -37.65
C ILE A 40 5.26 0.17 -38.84
N PRO A 41 3.98 0.28 -39.25
CA PRO A 41 3.57 1.17 -40.33
C PRO A 41 3.81 2.65 -39.98
N ALA A 42 4.35 3.39 -40.94
CA ALA A 42 4.82 4.77 -40.83
C ALA A 42 3.71 5.85 -40.76
N TYR A 43 2.53 5.55 -40.22
CA TYR A 43 1.44 6.51 -40.09
C TYR A 43 0.98 6.60 -38.63
N LEU A 44 1.61 7.52 -37.90
CA LEU A 44 1.04 8.38 -36.85
C LEU A 44 2.20 9.04 -36.09
N ARG A 45 3.06 9.69 -36.88
CA ARG A 45 4.04 10.67 -36.44
C ARG A 45 3.46 12.02 -36.83
N PHE A 46 2.65 12.64 -35.97
CA PHE A 46 2.20 14.01 -36.20
C PHE A 46 2.67 14.94 -35.08
N CYS A 47 3.75 15.63 -35.42
CA CYS A 47 4.02 17.04 -35.20
C CYS A 47 3.75 17.64 -33.82
N ARG A 48 4.82 17.58 -33.03
CA ARG A 48 5.23 18.62 -32.09
C ARG A 48 5.63 19.87 -32.91
N ALA A 49 4.79 20.90 -32.93
CA ALA A 49 5.15 22.21 -33.47
C ALA A 49 4.97 23.30 -32.40
N ARG A 50 6.08 23.95 -32.07
CA ARG A 50 6.16 25.21 -31.31
C ARG A 50 5.67 26.35 -32.21
N GLY A 51 5.00 27.33 -31.61
CA GLY A 51 4.74 28.66 -32.20
C GLY A 51 4.34 29.66 -31.11
N PRO A 52 4.58 30.99 -31.27
CA PRO A 52 5.03 31.85 -30.18
C PRO A 52 4.01 32.88 -29.65
N PHE A 53 4.29 33.33 -28.41
CA PHE A 53 4.09 34.64 -27.76
C PHE A 53 3.20 35.70 -28.43
N LYS A 54 2.19 36.20 -27.70
CA LYS A 54 1.87 37.65 -27.57
C LYS A 54 1.24 37.91 -26.19
N GLY A 55 1.84 38.87 -25.47
CA GLY A 55 1.31 39.41 -24.22
C GLY A 55 0.53 40.71 -24.44
N SER A 56 -0.37 41.00 -23.49
CA SER A 56 -0.99 42.31 -23.23
C SER A 56 -1.73 42.18 -21.88
N LYS A 57 -1.16 42.66 -20.78
CA LYS A 57 -1.41 43.98 -20.14
C LYS A 57 -2.80 44.13 -19.51
N GLY A 58 -2.78 44.50 -18.22
CA GLY A 58 -3.84 45.20 -17.48
C GLY A 58 -4.75 44.27 -16.66
N GLY A 59 -5.06 44.51 -15.40
CA GLY A 59 -4.80 45.65 -14.54
C GLY A 59 -5.32 45.35 -13.13
N SER A 60 -4.62 45.90 -12.15
CA SER A 60 -4.86 45.82 -10.72
C SER A 60 -5.86 46.88 -10.23
N ALA A 61 -6.54 46.53 -9.14
CA ALA A 61 -6.95 47.38 -8.02
C ALA A 61 -8.24 48.24 -8.11
N ALA A 62 -9.01 48.10 -7.01
CA ALA A 62 -9.56 49.16 -6.17
C ALA A 62 -11.10 49.35 -6.13
N GLN A 63 -11.63 49.03 -4.93
CA GLN A 63 -12.45 49.88 -4.04
C GLN A 63 -13.87 50.34 -4.46
N GLY A 64 -14.87 49.79 -3.75
CA GLY A 64 -15.75 50.49 -2.80
C GLY A 64 -16.59 51.70 -3.23
N GLY A 65 -17.88 51.69 -2.87
CA GLY A 65 -18.66 52.92 -2.67
C GLY A 65 -20.14 52.82 -3.02
N ASP A 66 -20.97 52.88 -1.97
CA ASP A 66 -22.43 53.03 -2.00
C ASP A 66 -22.95 54.20 -2.84
N ARG A 67 -24.17 54.07 -3.37
CA ARG A 67 -25.26 55.06 -3.19
C ARG A 67 -26.62 54.59 -3.73
N CYS A 68 -27.61 54.65 -2.85
CA CYS A 68 -29.04 54.64 -3.13
C CYS A 68 -29.48 55.85 -3.99
N THR A 69 -30.57 55.74 -4.75
CA THR A 69 -31.86 56.46 -4.53
C THR A 69 -32.83 56.40 -5.73
N SER A 70 -34.12 56.12 -5.41
CA SER A 70 -35.37 56.55 -6.09
C SER A 70 -35.63 56.05 -7.53
N ALA A 71 -36.82 55.67 -8.02
CA ALA A 71 -38.24 55.71 -7.63
C ALA A 71 -38.89 54.49 -8.36
N ARG A 72 -40.13 54.00 -8.18
CA ARG A 72 -41.41 54.68 -7.98
C ARG A 72 -42.47 53.61 -7.61
N ARG A 73 -43.41 54.03 -6.77
CA ARG A 73 -44.61 53.32 -6.30
C ARG A 73 -45.54 52.87 -7.43
N ARG A 74 -46.16 51.69 -7.29
CA ARG A 74 -47.60 51.50 -7.53
C ARG A 74 -48.17 50.54 -6.49
N SER A 75 -49.14 51.07 -5.77
CA SER A 75 -49.87 50.47 -4.66
C SER A 75 -51.10 49.69 -5.14
N ARG A 76 -51.56 48.78 -4.27
CA ARG A 76 -52.92 48.26 -4.00
C ARG A 76 -52.82 46.74 -3.82
N GLU A 77 -52.56 46.29 -2.60
CA GLU A 77 -53.58 45.85 -1.63
C GLU A 77 -54.54 44.82 -2.22
N ILE A 78 -54.44 43.57 -1.74
CA ILE A 78 -55.57 42.75 -1.31
C ILE A 78 -55.06 41.66 -0.36
N CYS A 79 -55.65 41.69 0.84
CA CYS A 79 -55.91 40.61 1.79
C CYS A 79 -54.76 39.82 2.42
N ARG A 80 -54.54 40.20 3.69
CA ARG A 80 -54.43 39.32 4.86
C ARG A 80 -54.77 37.85 4.56
N PHE A 81 -53.75 37.01 4.61
CA PHE A 81 -53.90 35.66 5.13
C PHE A 81 -52.65 35.32 5.94
N ARG A 82 -52.70 35.65 7.24
CA ARG A 82 -51.79 35.08 8.24
C ARG A 82 -51.97 33.55 8.17
N ARG A 83 -51.09 32.84 7.46
CA ARG A 83 -50.93 31.40 7.69
C ARG A 83 -49.97 31.21 8.87
N PRO A 84 -50.33 30.36 9.84
CA PRO A 84 -49.53 30.15 11.03
C PRO A 84 -48.21 29.46 10.66
N PHE A 85 -47.14 29.82 11.37
CA PHE A 85 -45.87 29.11 11.40
C PHE A 85 -46.08 27.59 11.45
N PRO A 86 -45.55 26.79 10.50
CA PRO A 86 -45.19 25.43 10.82
C PRO A 86 -43.87 25.47 11.58
N ARG A 87 -43.95 25.57 12.91
CA ARG A 87 -42.91 24.99 13.78
C ARG A 87 -43.03 23.48 13.64
N ARG A 88 -42.34 22.88 12.66
CA ARG A 88 -42.04 21.44 12.66
C ARG A 88 -40.65 21.20 12.07
N ALA A 89 -39.76 20.80 12.98
CA ALA A 89 -38.63 19.90 12.80
C ALA A 89 -37.69 20.17 11.60
N GLY A 90 -36.72 21.06 11.80
CA GLY A 90 -35.46 20.99 11.07
C GLY A 90 -34.56 19.91 11.66
N GLN A 91 -34.89 18.63 11.43
CA GLN A 91 -34.05 17.50 11.88
C GLN A 91 -33.74 16.45 10.80
N ASP A 92 -34.37 16.48 9.62
CA ASP A 92 -34.22 15.37 8.66
C ASP A 92 -33.13 15.60 7.58
N GLU A 93 -32.71 16.84 7.34
CA GLU A 93 -31.68 17.11 6.31
C GLU A 93 -30.23 16.94 6.81
N VAL A 94 -30.03 16.93 8.14
CA VAL A 94 -28.70 16.67 8.74
C VAL A 94 -28.43 15.17 8.82
N GLU A 95 -29.47 14.34 8.97
CA GLU A 95 -29.32 12.88 9.04
C GLU A 95 -28.95 12.26 7.67
N GLN A 96 -29.24 12.96 6.58
CA GLN A 96 -28.91 12.57 5.21
C GLN A 96 -27.58 13.12 4.70
N LYS A 97 -26.75 13.74 5.56
CA LYS A 97 -25.29 13.83 5.28
C LYS A 97 -24.67 12.45 5.45
N LYS A 98 -25.04 11.54 4.53
CA LYS A 98 -24.33 10.33 4.13
C LYS A 98 -23.57 9.71 5.31
N LYS A 99 -24.23 8.81 6.06
CA LYS A 99 -23.52 7.66 6.62
C LYS A 99 -22.67 7.13 5.47
N ARG A 100 -21.37 7.49 5.44
CA ARG A 100 -20.48 7.12 4.34
C ARG A 100 -20.58 5.61 4.31
N THR A 101 -21.21 5.06 3.26
CA THR A 101 -21.33 3.61 3.09
C THR A 101 -19.95 3.05 3.32
N PHE A 102 -19.78 2.21 4.34
CA PHE A 102 -18.51 1.59 4.65
C PHE A 102 -18.02 0.94 3.36
N ARG A 103 -16.98 1.52 2.75
CA ARG A 103 -16.48 1.03 1.48
C ARG A 103 -15.84 -0.31 1.78
N LYS A 104 -16.50 -1.39 1.37
CA LYS A 104 -15.92 -2.73 1.40
C LYS A 104 -14.61 -2.67 0.64
N PHE A 105 -13.54 -3.14 1.28
CA PHE A 105 -12.23 -3.13 0.66
C PHE A 105 -12.18 -4.22 -0.42
N THR A 106 -11.92 -3.79 -1.65
CA THR A 106 -11.76 -4.68 -2.81
C THR A 106 -10.34 -4.55 -3.35
N TYR A 107 -9.60 -5.65 -3.45
CA TYR A 107 -8.32 -5.71 -4.15
C TYR A 107 -8.53 -6.25 -5.55
N ARG A 108 -8.35 -5.42 -6.58
CA ARG A 108 -8.47 -5.81 -8.00
C ARG A 108 -9.78 -6.52 -8.34
N GLY A 109 -10.88 -6.09 -7.70
CA GLY A 109 -12.21 -6.67 -7.89
C GLY A 109 -12.51 -7.89 -7.01
N VAL A 110 -11.61 -8.24 -6.08
CA VAL A 110 -11.81 -9.34 -5.13
C VAL A 110 -11.94 -8.81 -3.71
N ASP A 111 -12.90 -9.32 -2.94
CA ASP A 111 -13.13 -8.96 -1.55
C ASP A 111 -12.07 -9.52 -0.60
N LEU A 112 -11.96 -8.94 0.60
CA LEU A 112 -10.97 -9.35 1.60
C LEU A 112 -11.18 -10.78 2.09
N ASP A 113 -12.41 -11.18 2.34
CA ASP A 113 -12.73 -12.53 2.83
C ASP A 113 -12.35 -13.58 1.77
N GLN A 114 -12.69 -13.30 0.52
CA GLN A 114 -12.29 -14.12 -0.62
C GLN A 114 -10.76 -14.21 -0.78
N LEU A 115 -10.01 -13.13 -0.49
CA LEU A 115 -8.53 -13.14 -0.52
C LEU A 115 -7.89 -14.05 0.54
N LEU A 116 -8.58 -14.33 1.64
CA LEU A 116 -8.08 -15.20 2.70
C LEU A 116 -8.25 -16.68 2.34
N ASP A 117 -9.34 -17.01 1.64
CA ASP A 117 -9.67 -18.40 1.28
C ASP A 117 -9.02 -18.87 -0.03
N MET A 118 -8.59 -17.93 -0.87
CA MET A 118 -7.92 -18.25 -2.14
C MET A 118 -6.56 -18.94 -1.97
N SER A 119 -6.23 -19.81 -2.93
CA SER A 119 -4.93 -20.46 -2.98
C SER A 119 -3.81 -19.49 -3.39
N TYR A 120 -2.58 -19.82 -3.02
CA TYR A 120 -1.40 -19.00 -3.28
C TYR A 120 -1.14 -18.80 -4.79
N GLU A 121 -1.48 -19.77 -5.63
CA GLU A 121 -1.32 -19.70 -7.09
C GLU A 121 -2.27 -18.68 -7.72
N GLN A 122 -3.52 -18.62 -7.25
CA GLN A 122 -4.49 -17.63 -7.72
C GLN A 122 -4.08 -16.22 -7.29
N LEU A 123 -3.62 -16.09 -6.04
CA LEU A 123 -3.13 -14.83 -5.48
C LEU A 123 -1.90 -14.30 -6.24
N MET A 124 -1.04 -15.18 -6.77
CA MET A 124 0.08 -14.79 -7.62
C MET A 124 -0.33 -14.11 -8.93
N GLN A 125 -1.48 -14.46 -9.51
CA GLN A 125 -1.96 -13.82 -10.75
C GLN A 125 -2.51 -12.41 -10.49
N LEU A 126 -3.06 -12.18 -9.30
CA LEU A 126 -3.58 -10.87 -8.90
C LEU A 126 -2.44 -9.88 -8.59
N TYR A 127 -1.30 -10.35 -8.09
CA TYR A 127 -0.20 -9.47 -7.73
C TYR A 127 0.58 -8.88 -8.92
N SER A 128 1.21 -7.73 -8.68
CA SER A 128 2.12 -7.12 -9.65
C SER A 128 3.39 -7.95 -9.87
N ALA A 129 4.07 -7.68 -11.00
CA ALA A 129 5.16 -8.51 -11.51
C ALA A 129 6.30 -8.77 -10.50
N ARG A 130 6.63 -7.79 -9.66
CA ARG A 130 7.73 -7.91 -8.68
C ARG A 130 7.39 -8.91 -7.56
N GLN A 131 6.17 -8.83 -7.05
CA GLN A 131 5.63 -9.69 -6.00
C GLN A 131 5.50 -11.11 -6.56
N ARG A 132 4.90 -11.27 -7.75
CA ARG A 132 4.84 -12.57 -8.44
C ARG A 132 6.23 -13.21 -8.61
N ARG A 133 7.23 -12.44 -9.07
CA ARG A 133 8.62 -12.92 -9.18
C ARG A 133 9.21 -13.34 -7.82
N ARG A 134 8.90 -12.64 -6.74
CA ARG A 134 9.34 -12.98 -5.38
C ARG A 134 8.70 -14.30 -4.93
N LEU A 135 7.39 -14.45 -5.08
CA LEU A 135 6.65 -15.63 -4.68
C LEU A 135 7.06 -16.86 -5.50
N ASN A 136 7.31 -16.72 -6.81
CA ASN A 136 7.85 -17.79 -7.68
C ASN A 136 9.22 -18.31 -7.22
N ARG A 137 10.04 -17.44 -6.65
CA ARG A 137 11.35 -17.83 -6.08
C ARG A 137 11.22 -18.49 -4.71
N GLY A 138 10.05 -18.42 -4.10
CA GLY A 138 9.77 -18.91 -2.76
C GLY A 138 10.19 -17.95 -1.64
N LEU A 139 9.49 -18.08 -0.51
CA LEU A 139 9.85 -17.41 0.74
C LEU A 139 10.99 -18.19 1.43
N ARG A 140 11.92 -17.51 2.09
CA ARG A 140 12.98 -18.20 2.86
C ARG A 140 12.47 -18.55 4.25
N ARG A 141 13.23 -19.38 4.97
CA ARG A 141 12.92 -19.83 6.33
C ARG A 141 12.58 -18.68 7.28
N LYS A 142 13.31 -17.56 7.21
CA LYS A 142 13.10 -16.39 8.08
C LYS A 142 11.71 -15.78 7.90
N GLN A 143 11.23 -15.70 6.67
CA GLN A 143 9.88 -15.19 6.34
C GLN A 143 8.81 -16.15 6.88
N HIS A 144 8.97 -17.46 6.72
CA HIS A 144 8.04 -18.43 7.31
C HIS A 144 7.98 -18.33 8.85
N SER A 145 9.11 -18.12 9.52
CA SER A 145 9.12 -17.89 10.97
C SER A 145 8.35 -16.64 11.38
N LEU A 146 8.40 -15.58 10.57
CA LEU A 146 7.61 -14.36 10.78
C LEU A 146 6.12 -14.63 10.63
N LEU A 147 5.68 -15.33 9.58
CA LEU A 147 4.27 -15.72 9.42
C LEU A 147 3.76 -16.52 10.62
N LYS A 148 4.55 -17.49 11.10
CA LYS A 148 4.18 -18.31 12.27
C LYS A 148 3.97 -17.46 13.53
N ARG A 149 4.85 -16.48 13.78
CA ARG A 149 4.72 -15.54 14.90
C ARG A 149 3.48 -14.66 14.77
N LEU A 150 3.18 -14.15 13.58
CA LEU A 150 1.98 -13.35 13.36
C LEU A 150 0.68 -14.16 13.53
N ARG A 151 0.65 -15.42 13.06
CA ARG A 151 -0.47 -16.32 13.28
C ARG A 151 -0.68 -16.62 14.77
N LYS A 152 0.41 -16.75 15.53
CA LYS A 152 0.36 -16.93 16.99
C LYS A 152 -0.22 -15.68 17.67
N ALA A 153 0.34 -14.50 17.38
CA ALA A 153 -0.11 -13.24 17.97
C ALA A 153 -1.58 -12.93 17.68
N LYS A 154 -2.07 -13.26 16.47
CA LYS A 154 -3.50 -13.13 16.13
C LYS A 154 -4.42 -14.06 16.91
N LYS A 155 -3.95 -15.26 17.26
CA LYS A 155 -4.73 -16.25 18.03
C LYS A 155 -4.81 -15.90 19.51
N GLU A 156 -3.75 -15.31 20.05
CA GLU A 156 -3.65 -14.95 21.47
C GLU A 156 -4.36 -13.63 21.78
N ALA A 157 -4.64 -12.80 20.75
CA ALA A 157 -5.32 -11.53 20.93
C ALA A 157 -6.80 -11.74 21.32
N PRO A 158 -7.31 -10.97 22.31
CA PRO A 158 -8.73 -10.99 22.63
C PRO A 158 -9.55 -10.33 21.48
N PRO A 159 -10.84 -10.68 21.32
CA PRO A 159 -11.63 -10.38 20.11
C PRO A 159 -11.93 -8.89 19.84
N MET A 160 -11.45 -7.96 20.68
CA MET A 160 -11.64 -6.52 20.51
C MET A 160 -10.31 -5.73 20.60
N GLU A 161 -9.20 -6.39 20.97
CA GLU A 161 -7.92 -5.71 21.16
C GLU A 161 -6.96 -5.95 19.98
N LYS A 162 -6.02 -5.01 19.81
CA LYS A 162 -4.97 -5.14 18.81
C LYS A 162 -3.99 -6.24 19.25
N PRO A 163 -3.52 -7.08 18.31
CA PRO A 163 -2.56 -8.14 18.63
C PRO A 163 -1.21 -7.58 19.07
N GLU A 164 -0.44 -8.39 19.80
CA GLU A 164 0.90 -8.04 20.25
C GLU A 164 1.82 -7.67 19.07
N VAL A 165 2.66 -6.64 19.27
CA VAL A 165 3.57 -6.11 18.25
C VAL A 165 4.73 -7.08 18.01
N VAL A 166 4.75 -7.72 16.84
CA VAL A 166 5.86 -8.60 16.45
C VAL A 166 6.99 -7.78 15.82
N LYS A 167 8.16 -7.76 16.46
CA LYS A 167 9.36 -7.04 15.98
C LYS A 167 10.08 -7.82 14.88
N THR A 168 10.46 -7.13 13.80
CA THR A 168 11.07 -7.74 12.61
C THR A 168 12.14 -6.83 11.99
N HIS A 169 13.18 -7.45 11.44
CA HIS A 169 14.18 -6.78 10.60
C HIS A 169 13.95 -7.00 9.10
N LEU A 170 12.94 -7.80 8.75
CA LEU A 170 12.67 -8.24 7.38
C LEU A 170 11.89 -7.16 6.63
N ARG A 171 12.59 -6.13 6.16
CA ARG A 171 12.02 -5.07 5.31
C ARG A 171 11.64 -5.56 3.92
N ASP A 172 12.19 -6.69 3.51
CA ASP A 172 11.92 -7.32 2.24
C ASP A 172 10.57 -8.07 2.26
N MET A 173 9.90 -8.32 3.38
CA MET A 173 8.69 -9.14 3.36
C MET A 173 7.53 -8.46 2.60
N ILE A 174 6.78 -9.25 1.81
CA ILE A 174 5.55 -8.80 1.14
C ILE A 174 4.39 -8.94 2.13
N ILE A 175 3.51 -7.95 2.18
CA ILE A 175 2.27 -8.03 2.94
C ILE A 175 1.31 -8.99 2.24
N LEU A 176 1.02 -10.10 2.91
CA LEU A 176 0.03 -11.09 2.49
C LEU A 176 -1.33 -10.78 3.13
N PRO A 177 -2.46 -11.19 2.52
CA PRO A 177 -3.78 -10.97 3.09
C PRO A 177 -3.93 -11.59 4.49
N GLU A 178 -3.25 -12.71 4.75
CA GLU A 178 -3.20 -13.34 6.08
C GLU A 178 -2.67 -12.42 7.19
N MET A 179 -1.89 -11.38 6.86
CA MET A 179 -1.26 -10.46 7.83
C MET A 179 -2.14 -9.26 8.17
N VAL A 180 -3.28 -9.07 7.50
CA VAL A 180 -4.16 -7.92 7.71
C VAL A 180 -4.68 -7.91 9.15
N GLY A 181 -4.59 -6.76 9.83
CA GLY A 181 -4.95 -6.62 11.24
C GLY A 181 -3.85 -7.05 12.23
N SER A 182 -2.67 -7.50 11.77
CA SER A 182 -1.52 -7.70 12.64
C SER A 182 -0.77 -6.38 12.91
N MET A 183 -0.16 -6.29 14.09
CA MET A 183 0.78 -5.23 14.46
C MET A 183 2.21 -5.69 14.22
N VAL A 184 2.95 -4.99 13.35
CA VAL A 184 4.33 -5.35 13.00
C VAL A 184 5.27 -4.20 13.33
N GLY A 185 6.30 -4.49 14.12
CA GLY A 185 7.40 -3.56 14.36
C GLY A 185 8.47 -3.71 13.28
N VAL A 186 8.56 -2.78 12.33
CA VAL A 186 9.54 -2.80 11.24
C VAL A 186 10.79 -2.02 11.64
N TYR A 187 11.95 -2.68 11.63
CA TYR A 187 13.22 -2.03 11.97
C TYR A 187 13.66 -1.03 10.90
N ASN A 188 14.07 0.14 11.36
CA ASN A 188 14.42 1.28 10.52
C ASN A 188 15.92 1.59 10.47
N GLY A 189 16.73 0.84 11.23
CA GLY A 189 18.16 1.11 11.43
C GLY A 189 18.50 1.70 12.80
N LYS A 190 17.50 2.19 13.54
CA LYS A 190 17.64 2.70 14.92
C LYS A 190 16.52 2.21 15.81
N THR A 191 15.28 2.38 15.36
CA THR A 191 14.07 2.05 16.12
C THR A 191 13.22 1.05 15.35
N PHE A 192 12.29 0.39 16.07
CA PHE A 192 11.21 -0.38 15.49
C PHE A 192 9.98 0.50 15.35
N ASN A 193 9.58 0.77 14.12
CA ASN A 193 8.38 1.52 13.82
C ASN A 193 7.19 0.57 13.86
N GLN A 194 6.18 0.88 14.69
CA GLN A 194 4.98 0.07 14.80
C GLN A 194 4.06 0.38 13.61
N VAL A 195 3.76 -0.63 12.81
CA VAL A 195 2.89 -0.53 11.64
C VAL A 195 1.70 -1.45 11.85
N GLU A 196 0.51 -0.86 11.85
CA GLU A 196 -0.76 -1.59 11.81
C GLU A 196 -1.09 -1.92 10.35
N ILE A 197 -1.19 -3.21 10.03
CA ILE A 197 -1.40 -3.65 8.65
C ILE A 197 -2.85 -3.46 8.25
N LYS A 198 -3.09 -2.43 7.43
CA LYS A 198 -4.39 -2.17 6.80
C LYS A 198 -4.54 -3.01 5.53
N PRO A 199 -5.78 -3.34 5.12
CA PRO A 199 -6.02 -4.09 3.89
C PRO A 199 -5.53 -3.35 2.63
N GLU A 200 -5.52 -2.02 2.65
CA GLU A 200 -4.97 -1.17 1.57
C GLU A 200 -3.49 -1.40 1.28
N MET A 201 -2.75 -2.00 2.22
CA MET A 201 -1.31 -2.23 2.12
C MET A 201 -0.97 -3.58 1.46
N ILE A 202 -1.96 -4.39 1.06
CA ILE A 202 -1.73 -5.70 0.45
C ILE A 202 -0.90 -5.57 -0.83
N GLY A 203 0.13 -6.41 -0.93
CA GLY A 203 1.06 -6.42 -2.06
C GLY A 203 2.25 -5.46 -1.93
N HIS A 204 2.25 -4.52 -0.97
CA HIS A 204 3.41 -3.68 -0.70
C HIS A 204 4.47 -4.42 0.13
N TYR A 205 5.70 -3.89 0.15
CA TYR A 205 6.75 -4.37 1.04
C TYR A 205 6.68 -3.69 2.41
N LEU A 206 6.98 -4.44 3.48
CA LEU A 206 7.05 -3.88 4.84
C LEU A 206 8.03 -2.70 4.95
N GLY A 207 9.11 -2.73 4.16
CA GLY A 207 10.12 -1.67 4.13
C GLY A 207 9.61 -0.32 3.63
N GLU A 208 8.48 -0.27 2.90
CA GLU A 208 7.88 0.97 2.38
C GLU A 208 7.24 1.82 3.49
N PHE A 209 6.77 1.16 4.56
CA PHE A 209 6.08 1.82 5.67
C PHE A 209 7.02 2.34 6.76
N SER A 210 8.33 2.09 6.63
CA SER A 210 9.35 2.51 7.59
C SER A 210 10.42 3.36 6.90
N ILE A 211 10.42 4.67 7.23
CA ILE A 211 11.27 5.68 6.59
C ILE A 211 12.66 5.69 7.24
N THR A 212 13.68 5.24 6.52
CA THR A 212 15.07 5.09 7.05
C THR A 212 15.77 6.36 7.43
N TYR A 213 15.38 7.47 6.86
CA TYR A 213 16.00 8.75 7.07
C TYR A 213 14.99 9.73 7.67
N LYS A 214 15.50 10.79 8.29
CA LYS A 214 14.67 11.92 8.67
C LYS A 214 14.60 12.85 7.46
N PRO A 215 13.40 13.21 6.95
CA PRO A 215 13.30 14.12 5.83
C PRO A 215 13.98 15.45 6.19
N VAL A 216 14.95 15.84 5.37
CA VAL A 216 15.72 17.07 5.59
C VAL A 216 14.85 18.24 5.17
N LYS A 217 14.42 19.05 6.15
CA LYS A 217 13.84 20.36 5.88
C LYS A 217 14.97 21.37 5.91
N HIS A 218 15.30 21.93 4.75
CA HIS A 218 16.27 23.01 4.69
C HIS A 218 15.72 24.21 5.47
N GLY A 219 16.37 24.54 6.58
CA GLY A 219 16.12 25.77 7.30
C GLY A 219 16.74 26.96 6.57
N ARG A 220 16.58 28.16 7.14
CA ARG A 220 17.43 29.27 6.76
C ARG A 220 18.89 28.87 6.98
N PRO A 221 19.80 29.08 6.02
CA PRO A 221 21.21 28.84 6.26
C PRO A 221 21.64 29.68 7.47
N GLY A 222 22.21 29.01 8.47
CA GLY A 222 22.81 29.71 9.61
C GLY A 222 23.93 30.63 9.13
N ILE A 223 24.22 31.69 9.88
CA ILE A 223 25.38 32.54 9.63
C ILE A 223 26.63 31.64 9.70
N GLY A 224 27.38 31.54 8.59
CA GLY A 224 28.53 30.65 8.46
C GLY A 224 28.27 29.28 7.81
N ALA A 225 27.01 28.91 7.52
CA ALA A 225 26.66 27.64 6.87
C ALA A 225 26.89 27.65 5.35
N THR A 226 26.85 28.83 4.72
CA THR A 226 27.16 29.00 3.28
C THR A 226 28.45 29.78 3.12
N HIS A 227 29.21 29.49 2.05
CA HIS A 227 30.50 30.14 1.77
C HIS A 227 30.37 31.68 1.67
N SER A 228 29.22 32.19 1.19
CA SER A 228 28.92 33.63 1.12
C SER A 228 28.57 34.26 2.47
N SER A 229 27.97 33.49 3.39
CA SER A 229 27.58 33.98 4.73
C SER A 229 28.72 34.00 5.76
N ARG A 230 29.92 33.49 5.41
CA ARG A 230 31.08 33.47 6.32
C ARG A 230 31.64 34.87 6.60
N PHE A 231 31.42 35.83 5.70
CA PHE A 231 32.03 37.16 5.76
C PHE A 231 31.06 38.26 6.21
N ILE A 232 29.88 37.89 6.73
CA ILE A 232 28.94 38.87 7.28
C ILE A 232 29.40 39.19 8.71
N PRO A 233 29.88 40.41 9.01
CA PRO A 233 30.29 40.77 10.35
C PRO A 233 29.07 40.74 11.28
N LEU A 234 29.18 39.99 12.38
CA LEU A 234 28.21 40.05 13.47
C LEU A 234 28.40 41.40 14.18
N LYS A 235 27.30 42.12 14.36
CA LYS A 235 27.27 43.39 15.09
C LYS A 235 26.83 43.17 16.52
#